data_AF-A0A3S4J346-F1
#
_entry.id   AF-A0A3S4J346-F1
#
_cell.length_a   1.000
_cell.length_b   1.000
_cell.length_c   1.000
_cell.angle_alpha   90.00
_cell.angle_beta   90.00
_cell.angle_gamma   90.00
#
_symmetry.space_group_name_H-M   'P 1'
#
loop_
_entity.id
_entity.type
_entity.pdbx_description
1 polymer ?
#
loop_
_entity_poly.entity_id
_entity_poly.type
_entity_poly.pdbx_seq_one_letter_code
_entity_poly.pdbx_strand_id
1 'polypeptide(L)'
;MRHIESYIHERLAQGIGKHTLQNEMASLRAVLQQAGRKQVAEHEWLTNKSLGLAGASRSGTRQAITPEHYHHVLETARMKDPGLAAALELARLMGLRSQEAVQSVQSLKTWKQAIERSDTRLTVVFGTKGGRPAKR
;
A
#
# COMPACT_ATOMS: atom_id res chain seq x y z
N MET A 1 26.22 20.85 -8.56
CA MET A 1 25.13 20.58 -7.60
C MET A 1 23.75 20.79 -8.25
N ARG A 2 23.51 20.21 -9.44
CA ARG A 2 22.17 20.17 -10.11
C ARG A 2 21.69 18.74 -10.37
N HIS A 3 22.37 17.73 -9.82
CA HIS A 3 22.08 16.33 -10.13
C HIS A 3 20.69 15.88 -9.70
N ILE A 4 20.18 16.38 -8.57
CA ILE A 4 18.82 16.04 -8.10
C ILE A 4 17.78 16.67 -9.02
N GLU A 5 17.98 17.91 -9.44
CA GLU A 5 17.10 18.59 -10.39
C GLU A 5 17.09 17.87 -11.74
N SER A 6 18.26 17.57 -12.31
CA SER A 6 18.39 16.82 -13.56
C SER A 6 17.74 15.43 -13.46
N TYR A 7 17.96 14.73 -12.35
CA TYR A 7 17.30 13.45 -12.07
C TYR A 7 15.78 13.57 -12.09
N ILE A 8 15.19 14.56 -11.42
CA ILE A 8 13.74 14.73 -11.41
C ILE A 8 13.19 15.07 -12.80
N HIS A 9 13.87 15.93 -13.57
CA HIS A 9 13.47 16.25 -14.94
C HIS A 9 13.50 15.03 -15.85
N GLU A 10 14.55 14.19 -15.73
CA GLU A 10 14.66 12.96 -16.49
C GLU A 10 13.54 11.97 -16.13
N ARG A 11 13.23 11.81 -14.84
CA ARG A 11 12.15 10.93 -14.37
C ARG A 11 10.77 11.42 -14.83
N LEU A 12 10.56 12.74 -14.88
CA LEU A 12 9.35 13.33 -15.48
C LEU A 12 9.28 13.02 -16.98
N ALA A 13 10.40 13.13 -17.70
CA ALA A 13 10.47 12.78 -19.13
C ALA A 13 10.20 11.28 -19.40
N GLN A 14 10.53 10.42 -18.45
CA GLN A 14 10.18 8.99 -18.46
C GLN A 14 8.68 8.73 -18.15
N GLY A 15 7.88 9.77 -17.91
CA GLY A 15 6.45 9.65 -17.62
C GLY A 15 6.13 9.20 -16.20
N ILE A 16 7.10 9.29 -15.27
CA ILE A 16 6.88 8.86 -13.89
C ILE A 16 5.94 9.83 -13.18
N GLY A 17 4.92 9.27 -12.54
CA GLY A 17 3.89 10.05 -11.86
C GLY A 17 4.45 10.95 -10.77
N LYS A 18 3.93 12.18 -10.69
CA LYS A 18 4.36 13.19 -9.70
C LYS A 18 4.35 12.67 -8.26
N HIS A 19 3.38 11.85 -7.85
CA HIS A 19 3.33 11.27 -6.49
C HIS A 19 4.52 10.38 -6.17
N THR A 20 4.96 9.58 -7.14
CA THR A 20 6.16 8.74 -7.00
C THR A 20 7.38 9.62 -6.77
N LEU A 21 7.53 10.68 -7.58
CA LEU A 21 8.64 11.61 -7.46
C LEU A 21 8.59 12.44 -6.17
N GLN A 22 7.41 12.82 -5.70
CA GLN A 22 7.24 13.47 -4.39
C GLN A 22 7.71 12.56 -3.25
N ASN A 23 7.40 11.26 -3.30
CA ASN A 23 7.88 10.29 -2.32
C ASN A 23 9.41 10.11 -2.39
N GLU A 24 9.96 9.97 -3.60
CA GLU A 24 11.42 9.93 -3.80
C GLU A 24 12.10 11.18 -3.24
N MET A 25 11.56 12.37 -3.51
CA MET A 25 12.08 13.62 -2.97
C MET A 25 11.97 13.71 -1.44
N ALA A 26 10.91 13.17 -0.84
CA ALA A 26 10.80 13.08 0.62
C ALA A 26 11.92 12.20 1.20
N SER A 27 12.18 11.03 0.60
CA SER A 27 13.29 10.15 0.98
C SER A 27 14.66 10.81 0.81
N LEU A 28 14.89 11.48 -0.33
CA LEU A 28 16.14 12.21 -0.59
C LEU A 28 16.40 13.30 0.44
N ARG A 29 15.39 14.11 0.78
CA ARG A 29 15.51 15.14 1.82
C ARG A 29 15.81 14.52 3.18
N ALA A 30 15.17 13.40 3.54
CA ALA A 30 15.44 12.71 4.79
C ALA A 30 16.90 12.21 4.88
N VAL A 31 17.43 11.62 3.79
CA VAL A 31 18.84 11.18 3.73
C VAL A 31 19.80 12.37 3.83
N LEU A 32 19.53 13.47 3.13
CA LEU A 32 20.35 14.69 3.22
C LEU A 32 20.37 15.27 4.63
N GLN A 33 19.22 15.31 5.31
CA GLN A 33 19.14 15.75 6.70
C GLN A 33 19.94 14.84 7.63
N GLN A 34 19.83 13.50 7.48
CA GLN A 34 20.59 12.54 8.26
C GLN A 34 22.10 12.63 8.02
N ALA A 35 22.52 12.99 6.81
CA ALA A 35 23.91 13.24 6.46
C ALA A 35 24.43 14.63 6.92
N GLY A 36 23.68 15.36 7.74
CA GLY A 36 24.05 16.68 8.24
C GLY A 36 23.89 17.83 7.24
N ARG A 37 23.30 17.57 6.06
CA ARG A 37 23.11 18.56 4.98
C ARG A 37 21.75 19.24 5.03
N LYS A 38 21.30 19.60 6.23
CA LYS A 38 19.96 20.19 6.46
C LYS A 38 19.70 21.44 5.59
N GLN A 39 20.68 22.33 5.48
CA GLN A 39 20.57 23.54 4.66
C GLN A 39 20.29 23.24 3.18
N VAL A 40 20.85 22.15 2.64
CA VAL A 40 20.59 21.73 1.26
C VAL A 40 19.19 21.12 1.14
N ALA A 41 18.78 20.30 2.12
CA ALA A 41 17.48 19.64 2.13
C ALA A 41 16.30 20.62 2.20
N GLU A 42 16.48 21.75 2.88
CA GLU A 42 15.47 22.79 3.11
C GLU A 42 15.54 23.94 2.09
N HIS A 43 16.49 23.91 1.17
CA HIS A 43 16.67 24.98 0.20
C HIS A 43 15.49 25.07 -0.78
N GLU A 44 15.10 26.29 -1.14
CA GLU A 44 13.99 26.61 -2.03
C GLU A 44 14.01 25.86 -3.39
N TRP A 45 15.19 25.68 -4.02
CA TRP A 45 15.30 24.98 -5.31
C TRP A 45 14.96 23.48 -5.21
N LEU A 46 15.06 22.89 -4.02
CA LEU A 46 14.80 21.48 -3.78
C LEU A 46 13.35 21.21 -3.36
N THR A 47 12.47 22.22 -3.36
CA THR A 47 11.06 22.02 -3.02
C THR A 47 10.30 21.34 -4.15
N ASN A 48 9.21 20.63 -3.83
CA ASN A 48 8.35 20.01 -4.86
C ASN A 48 7.79 21.04 -5.84
N LYS A 49 7.58 22.30 -5.40
CA LYS A 49 7.11 23.39 -6.25
C LYS A 49 8.18 23.77 -7.28
N SER A 50 9.40 24.03 -6.82
CA SER A 50 10.53 24.41 -7.69
C SER A 50 10.91 23.31 -8.68
N LEU A 51 10.70 22.05 -8.32
CA LEU A 51 10.94 20.88 -9.17
C LEU A 51 9.77 20.53 -10.12
N GLY A 52 8.73 21.37 -10.22
CA GLY A 52 7.57 21.11 -11.10
C GLY A 52 6.65 19.97 -10.63
N LEU A 53 6.85 19.46 -9.41
CA LEU A 53 6.11 18.35 -8.82
C LEU A 53 4.82 18.78 -8.11
N ALA A 54 4.48 20.08 -8.10
CA ALA A 54 3.24 20.59 -7.54
C ALA A 54 1.99 20.18 -8.35
N GLY A 55 0.81 20.32 -7.73
CA GLY A 55 -0.50 20.13 -8.38
C GLY A 55 -0.92 18.68 -8.63
N ALA A 56 -0.26 17.69 -8.01
CA ALA A 56 -0.67 16.30 -8.12
C ALA A 56 -1.99 16.06 -7.35
N SER A 57 -3.02 15.55 -8.05
CA SER A 57 -4.31 15.23 -7.44
C SER A 57 -4.18 14.05 -6.47
N ARG A 58 -4.70 14.18 -5.25
CA ARG A 58 -4.74 13.07 -4.28
C ARG A 58 -5.88 12.09 -4.54
N SER A 59 -6.75 12.37 -5.52
CA SER A 59 -7.81 11.45 -5.91
C SER A 59 -7.20 10.21 -6.54
N GLY A 60 -7.42 9.06 -5.91
CA GLY A 60 -7.02 7.78 -6.48
C GLY A 60 -7.80 7.48 -7.77
N THR A 61 -7.18 6.74 -8.69
CA THR A 61 -7.82 6.29 -9.94
C THR A 61 -8.59 4.97 -9.78
N ARG A 62 -8.49 4.33 -8.61
CA ARG A 62 -9.13 3.05 -8.33
C ARG A 62 -10.61 3.24 -8.06
N GLN A 63 -11.43 2.41 -8.69
CA GLN A 63 -12.87 2.36 -8.48
C GLN A 63 -13.24 1.28 -7.45
N ALA A 64 -14.41 1.41 -6.85
CA ALA A 64 -14.96 0.38 -5.98
C ALA A 64 -15.27 -0.88 -6.80
N ILE A 65 -14.94 -2.05 -6.25
CA ILE A 65 -15.25 -3.34 -6.88
C ILE A 65 -16.77 -3.56 -6.80
N THR A 66 -17.41 -3.75 -7.95
CA THR A 66 -18.83 -4.07 -8.01
C THR A 66 -19.08 -5.53 -7.59
N PRO A 67 -20.28 -5.87 -7.06
CA PRO A 67 -20.63 -7.25 -6.74
C PRO A 67 -20.46 -8.20 -7.94
N GLU A 68 -20.86 -7.78 -9.13
CA GLU A 68 -20.83 -8.59 -10.36
C GLU A 68 -19.39 -8.91 -10.75
N HIS A 69 -18.50 -7.92 -10.70
CA HIS A 69 -17.09 -8.13 -10.99
C HIS A 69 -16.44 -9.05 -9.95
N TYR A 70 -16.79 -8.89 -8.67
CA TYR A 70 -16.32 -9.79 -7.62
C TYR A 70 -16.75 -11.24 -7.86
N HIS A 71 -18.02 -11.48 -8.19
CA HIS A 71 -18.52 -12.83 -8.47
C HIS A 71 -17.80 -13.48 -9.66
N HIS A 72 -17.63 -12.75 -10.76
CA HIS A 72 -16.89 -13.25 -11.92
C HIS A 72 -15.44 -13.65 -11.59
N VAL A 73 -14.74 -12.81 -10.81
CA VAL A 73 -13.37 -13.11 -10.36
C VAL A 73 -13.33 -14.30 -9.42
N LEU A 74 -14.31 -14.44 -8.53
CA LEU A 74 -14.40 -15.56 -7.60
C LEU A 74 -14.63 -16.89 -8.32
N GLU A 75 -15.49 -16.94 -9.34
CA GLU A 75 -15.69 -18.13 -10.18
C GLU A 75 -14.41 -18.52 -10.90
N THR A 76 -13.73 -17.53 -11.49
CA THR A 76 -12.43 -17.74 -12.15
C THR A 76 -11.38 -18.28 -11.16
N ALA A 77 -11.35 -17.74 -9.94
CA ALA A 77 -10.46 -18.20 -8.90
C ALA A 77 -10.74 -19.64 -8.49
N ARG A 78 -12.01 -20.02 -8.33
CA ARG A 78 -12.42 -21.39 -7.98
C ARG A 78 -11.95 -22.42 -9.02
N MET A 79 -12.05 -22.08 -10.30
CA MET A 79 -11.56 -22.96 -11.38
C MET A 79 -10.03 -23.09 -11.38
N LYS A 80 -9.31 -22.05 -10.93
CA LYS A 80 -7.86 -22.00 -10.94
C LYS A 80 -7.22 -22.67 -9.71
N ASP A 81 -7.69 -22.31 -8.52
CA ASP A 81 -7.17 -22.78 -7.25
C ASP A 81 -8.19 -22.55 -6.12
N PRO A 82 -8.63 -23.60 -5.40
CA PRO A 82 -9.54 -23.45 -4.28
C PRO A 82 -9.01 -22.56 -3.14
N GLY A 83 -7.68 -22.55 -2.93
CA GLY A 83 -7.04 -21.71 -1.91
C GLY A 83 -7.16 -20.22 -2.23
N LEU A 84 -6.99 -19.84 -3.50
CA LEU A 84 -7.18 -18.47 -3.98
C LEU A 84 -8.63 -18.02 -3.79
N ALA A 85 -9.61 -18.88 -4.13
CA ALA A 85 -11.02 -18.58 -3.91
C ALA A 85 -11.32 -18.35 -2.42
N ALA A 86 -10.85 -19.24 -1.55
CA ALA A 86 -11.02 -19.10 -0.10
C ALA A 86 -10.38 -17.81 0.44
N ALA A 87 -9.19 -17.43 -0.06
CA ALA A 87 -8.54 -16.18 0.35
C ALA A 87 -9.32 -14.94 -0.11
N LEU A 88 -9.92 -14.96 -1.32
CA LEU A 88 -10.76 -13.87 -1.81
C LEU A 88 -12.04 -13.70 -0.98
N GLU A 89 -12.71 -14.81 -0.67
CA GLU A 89 -13.92 -14.81 0.17
C GLU A 89 -13.63 -14.28 1.56
N LEU A 90 -12.56 -14.78 2.18
CA LEU A 90 -12.13 -14.34 3.50
C LEU A 90 -11.75 -12.85 3.51
N ALA A 91 -11.04 -12.38 2.48
CA ALA A 91 -10.68 -10.97 2.34
C ALA A 91 -11.92 -10.07 2.21
N ARG A 92 -12.92 -10.51 1.46
CA ARG A 92 -14.18 -9.78 1.26
C ARG A 92 -15.00 -9.70 2.54
N LEU A 93 -15.12 -10.81 3.27
CA LEU A 93 -15.92 -10.91 4.50
C LEU A 93 -15.29 -10.12 5.67
N MET A 94 -13.97 -10.19 5.82
CA MET A 94 -13.27 -9.61 6.97
C MET A 94 -12.56 -8.28 6.67
N GLY A 95 -12.59 -7.79 5.42
CA GLY A 95 -11.86 -6.59 5.01
C GLY A 95 -10.34 -6.74 5.20
N LEU A 96 -9.79 -7.90 4.79
CA LEU A 96 -8.36 -8.17 4.88
C LEU A 96 -7.62 -7.52 3.72
N ARG A 97 -6.39 -7.05 3.99
CA ARG A 97 -5.43 -6.75 2.91
C ARG A 97 -4.99 -8.04 2.24
N SER A 98 -4.52 -7.96 1.00
CA SER A 98 -4.08 -9.13 0.24
C SER A 98 -3.07 -10.00 1.02
N GLN A 99 -2.11 -9.38 1.69
CA GLN A 99 -1.12 -10.11 2.49
C GLN A 99 -1.71 -10.72 3.77
N GLU A 100 -2.66 -10.03 4.43
CA GLU A 100 -3.39 -10.54 5.59
C GLU A 100 -4.22 -11.78 5.19
N ALA A 101 -4.87 -11.75 4.02
CA ALA A 101 -5.66 -12.85 3.50
C ALA A 101 -4.80 -14.09 3.18
N VAL A 102 -3.68 -13.92 2.47
CA VAL A 102 -2.77 -15.03 2.14
C VAL A 102 -2.15 -15.64 3.39
N GLN A 103 -1.76 -14.82 4.38
CA GLN A 103 -1.13 -15.32 5.61
C GLN A 103 -2.14 -15.80 6.67
N SER A 104 -3.44 -15.62 6.45
CA SER A 104 -4.50 -15.97 7.40
C SER A 104 -4.49 -17.44 7.82
N VAL A 105 -3.98 -18.34 6.96
CA VAL A 105 -3.82 -19.77 7.23
C VAL A 105 -3.13 -20.06 8.57
N GLN A 106 -2.18 -19.20 8.96
CA GLN A 106 -1.43 -19.30 10.21
C GLN A 106 -2.29 -19.02 11.45
N SER A 107 -3.39 -18.28 11.28
CA SER A 107 -4.30 -17.88 12.36
C SER A 107 -5.58 -18.71 12.43
N LEU A 108 -5.88 -19.56 11.43
CA LEU A 108 -7.19 -20.24 11.33
C LEU A 108 -7.55 -21.06 12.57
N LYS A 109 -6.58 -21.77 13.16
CA LYS A 109 -6.80 -22.55 14.38
C LYS A 109 -7.22 -21.65 15.55
N THR A 110 -6.54 -20.54 15.74
CA THR A 110 -6.84 -19.58 16.81
C THR A 110 -8.15 -18.84 16.56
N TRP A 111 -8.45 -18.52 15.30
CA TRP A 111 -9.71 -17.89 14.92
C TRP A 111 -10.90 -18.82 15.13
N LYS A 112 -10.76 -20.10 14.78
CA LYS A 112 -11.76 -21.13 15.08
C LYS A 112 -12.08 -21.17 16.58
N GLN A 113 -11.05 -21.24 17.43
CA GLN A 113 -11.23 -21.22 18.89
C GLN A 113 -11.89 -19.94 19.39
N ALA A 114 -11.58 -18.79 18.79
CA ALA A 114 -12.21 -17.52 19.15
C ALA A 114 -13.72 -17.54 18.80
N ILE A 115 -14.08 -18.03 17.62
CA ILE A 115 -15.48 -18.19 17.20
C ILE A 115 -16.21 -19.18 18.12
N GLU A 116 -15.59 -20.29 18.48
CA GLU A 116 -16.17 -21.30 19.40
C GLU A 116 -16.41 -20.73 20.81
N ARG A 117 -15.64 -19.72 21.23
CA ARG A 117 -15.87 -18.96 22.47
C ARG A 117 -16.88 -17.82 22.32
N SER A 118 -17.47 -17.64 21.15
CA SER A 118 -18.35 -16.50 20.81
C SER A 118 -17.64 -15.14 20.90
N ASP A 119 -16.32 -15.09 20.64
CA ASP A 119 -15.59 -13.82 20.54
C ASP A 119 -16.16 -12.99 19.37
N THR A 120 -16.48 -11.73 19.62
CA THR A 120 -17.09 -10.83 18.61
C THR A 120 -16.09 -10.30 17.59
N ARG A 121 -14.79 -10.52 17.79
CA ARG A 121 -13.71 -10.00 16.94
C ARG A 121 -12.55 -10.97 16.83
N LEU A 122 -11.99 -11.07 15.63
CA LEU A 122 -10.80 -11.86 15.34
C LEU A 122 -9.56 -10.97 15.33
N THR A 123 -8.44 -11.51 15.81
CA THR A 123 -7.17 -10.77 15.82
C THR A 123 -6.34 -11.20 14.62
N VAL A 124 -6.10 -10.27 13.70
CA VAL A 124 -5.20 -10.43 12.56
C VAL A 124 -3.81 -9.97 12.99
N VAL A 125 -2.85 -10.89 12.98
CA VAL A 125 -1.45 -10.61 13.37
C VAL A 125 -0.50 -10.74 12.18
N PHE A 126 -0.71 -11.74 11.32
CA PHE A 126 0.11 -12.00 10.14
C PHE A 126 -0.31 -11.14 8.94
N GLY A 127 0.68 -10.75 8.12
CA GLY A 127 0.47 -9.91 6.95
C GLY A 127 0.08 -8.45 7.23
N THR A 128 0.07 -8.03 8.49
CA THR A 128 -0.32 -6.67 8.89
C THR A 128 0.74 -5.64 8.48
N LYS A 129 0.28 -4.48 8.01
CA LYS A 129 1.17 -3.37 7.66
C LYS A 129 1.84 -2.83 8.92
N GLY A 130 3.18 -2.85 8.94
CA GLY A 130 3.97 -2.34 10.06
C GLY A 130 3.95 -3.22 11.31
N GLY A 131 3.53 -4.48 11.19
CA GLY A 131 3.55 -5.47 12.29
C GLY A 131 2.55 -5.21 13.41
N ARG A 132 1.58 -4.30 13.21
CA ARG A 132 0.58 -3.95 14.22
C ARG A 132 -0.64 -4.85 14.09
N PRO A 133 -1.01 -5.61 15.14
CA PRO A 133 -2.23 -6.41 15.12
C PRO A 133 -3.48 -5.57 14.87
N ALA A 134 -4.42 -6.11 14.09
CA ALA A 134 -5.71 -5.49 13.82
C ALA A 134 -6.84 -6.38 14.34
N LYS A 135 -7.84 -5.76 14.98
CA LYS A 135 -9.10 -6.44 15.30
C LYS A 135 -10.04 -6.31 14.09
N ARG A 136 -10.55 -7.43 13.60
CA ARG A 136 -11.59 -7.52 12.58
C ARG A 136 -12.88 -8.01 13.20
#